data_AF-A0A836UQ84-F1
#
_entry.id   AF-A0A836UQ84-F1
#
_cell.length_a   1.000
_cell.length_b   1.000
_cell.length_c   1.000
_cell.angle_alpha   90.00
_cell.angle_beta   90.00
_cell.angle_gamma   90.00
#
_symmetry.space_group_name_H-M   'P 1'
#
loop_
_entity.id
_entity.type
_entity.pdbx_description
1 polymer ?
#
loop_
_entity_poly.entity_id
_entity_poly.type
_entity_poly.pdbx_seq_one_letter_code
_entity_poly.pdbx_strand_id
1 'polypeptide(L)' 'MNVCIQRFVAAIAIGLIVCSTAIAQLVEVGDSAPEFELQALGGGSLELDDLRGQIVVIVFLGYN' A
#
# COMPACT_ATOMS: atom_id res chain seq x y z
N MET A 1 -23.29 -28.53 22.44
CA MET A 1 -22.09 -27.68 22.57
C MET A 1 -21.23 -27.58 21.30
N ASN A 2 -21.53 -28.31 20.22
CA ASN A 2 -20.68 -28.33 19.01
C ASN A 2 -21.05 -27.26 17.95
N VAL A 3 -22.27 -26.71 18.03
CA VAL A 3 -22.81 -25.76 17.04
C VAL A 3 -22.35 -24.31 17.30
N CYS A 4 -22.20 -23.91 18.57
CA CYS A 4 -21.70 -22.58 18.93
C CYS A 4 -20.21 -22.42 18.58
N ILE A 5 -19.42 -23.47 18.77
CA ILE A 5 -17.99 -23.51 18.41
C ILE A 5 -17.83 -23.40 16.89
N GLN A 6 -18.65 -24.12 16.10
CA GLN A 6 -18.60 -24.07 14.63
C GLN A 6 -18.86 -22.67 14.05
N ARG A 7 -19.78 -21.90 14.66
CA ARG A 7 -20.10 -20.54 14.20
C ARG A 7 -19.01 -19.54 14.53
N PHE A 8 -18.32 -19.73 15.67
CA PHE A 8 -17.15 -18.92 16.03
C PHE A 8 -15.95 -19.19 15.13
N VAL A 9 -15.68 -20.47 14.81
CA VAL A 9 -14.60 -20.85 13.90
C VAL A 9 -14.84 -20.31 12.48
N ALA A 10 -16.09 -20.37 11.98
CA ALA A 10 -16.44 -19.83 10.68
C ALA A 10 -16.24 -18.29 10.58
N ALA A 11 -16.58 -17.54 11.64
CA ALA A 11 -16.40 -16.09 11.67
C ALA A 11 -14.92 -15.67 11.65
N ILE A 12 -14.05 -16.43 12.33
CA ILE A 12 -12.60 -16.18 12.34
C ILE A 12 -11.98 -16.51 10.97
N ALA A 13 -12.43 -17.59 10.33
CA ALA A 13 -11.94 -17.99 9.01
C ALA A 13 -12.29 -16.96 7.92
N ILE A 14 -13.46 -16.32 7.99
CA ILE A 14 -13.86 -15.28 7.04
C ILE A 14 -13.08 -13.97 7.27
N GLY A 15 -12.77 -13.63 8.53
CA GLY A 15 -11.97 -12.44 8.85
C GLY A 15 -10.50 -12.53 8.41
N LEU A 16 -9.92 -13.73 8.38
CA LEU A 16 -8.52 -13.95 7.96
C LEU A 16 -8.31 -13.86 6.43
N ILE A 17 -9.37 -13.96 5.63
CA ILE A 17 -9.25 -13.94 4.16
C ILE A 17 -9.10 -12.51 3.59
N VAL A 18 -9.35 -11.47 4.39
CA VAL A 18 -9.34 -10.07 3.92
C VAL A 18 -7.95 -9.42 4.00
N CYS A 19 -6.97 -10.06 4.65
CA CYS A 19 -5.68 -9.45 4.91
C CYS A 19 -4.61 -9.91 3.91
N SER A 20 -4.07 -8.92 3.19
CA SER A 20 -2.78 -8.95 2.48
C SER A 20 -2.76 -9.58 1.09
N THR A 21 -3.35 -8.87 0.13
CA THR A 21 -2.78 -8.83 -1.22
C THR A 21 -2.09 -7.47 -1.41
N ALA A 22 -0.88 -7.33 -0.84
CA ALA A 22 0.04 -6.32 -1.33
C ALA A 22 0.53 -6.80 -2.71
N ILE A 23 -0.26 -6.50 -3.74
CA ILE A 23 0.11 -6.77 -5.12
C ILE A 23 1.20 -5.75 -5.43
N ALA A 24 2.43 -6.21 -5.59
CA ALA A 24 3.48 -5.41 -6.20
C ALA A 24 2.98 -5.02 -7.59
N GLN A 25 2.58 -3.75 -7.75
CA GLN A 25 2.05 -3.24 -9.00
C GLN A 25 3.20 -3.22 -9.99
N LEU A 26 3.11 -4.03 -11.04
CA LEU A 26 4.01 -3.92 -12.18
C LEU A 26 3.62 -2.64 -12.93
N VAL A 27 4.46 -1.61 -12.83
CA VAL A 27 4.22 -0.31 -13.46
C VAL A 27 4.72 -0.36 -14.90
N GLU A 28 3.83 -0.07 -15.85
CA GLU A 28 4.15 0.03 -17.27
C GLU A 28 4.21 1.49 -17.74
N VAL A 29 4.80 1.72 -18.92
CA VAL A 29 4.87 3.07 -19.50
C VAL A 29 3.46 3.55 -19.86
N GLY A 30 3.08 4.72 -19.34
CA GLY A 30 1.77 5.31 -19.55
C GLY A 30 0.83 5.15 -18.35
N ASP A 31 1.18 4.29 -17.39
CA ASP A 31 0.45 4.20 -16.12
C ASP A 31 0.63 5.48 -15.31
N SER A 32 -0.41 5.83 -14.54
CA SER A 32 -0.28 6.80 -13.48
C SER A 32 0.74 6.30 -12.45
N ALA A 33 1.65 7.19 -12.04
CA ALA A 33 2.57 6.87 -10.96
C ALA A 33 1.79 6.47 -9.69
N PRO A 34 2.23 5.43 -8.95
CA PRO A 34 1.59 5.02 -7.71
C PRO A 34 1.62 6.15 -6.68
N GLU A 35 0.52 6.32 -5.95
CA GLU A 35 0.46 7.27 -4.84
C GLU A 35 1.47 6.88 -3.75
N PHE A 36 2.13 7.90 -3.20
CA PHE A 36 3.03 7.75 -2.07
C PHE A 36 2.88 8.93 -1.13
N GLU A 37 3.20 8.68 0.13
CA GLU A 37 3.46 9.68 1.14
C GLU A 37 4.79 9.33 1.81
N LEU A 38 5.73 10.26 1.81
CA LEU A 38 7.08 10.06 2.36
C LEU A 38 7.40 11.16 3.36
N GLN A 39 8.01 10.77 4.48
CA GLN A 39 8.62 11.74 5.37
C GLN A 39 9.86 12.34 4.69
N ALA A 40 9.88 13.65 4.50
CA ALA A 40 11.04 14.34 3.97
C ALA A 40 12.20 14.32 5.00
N LEU A 41 13.44 14.27 4.50
CA LEU A 41 14.63 14.21 5.35
C LEU A 41 14.81 15.47 6.24
N GLY A 42 14.30 16.61 5.80
CA GLY A 42 14.27 17.86 6.57
C GLY A 42 13.10 17.95 7.56
N GLY A 43 12.30 16.89 7.71
CA GLY A 43 10.99 16.92 8.34
C GLY A 43 9.88 17.35 7.37
N GLY A 44 8.63 17.14 7.75
CA GLY A 44 7.46 17.35 6.89
C GLY A 44 7.16 16.15 5.98
N SER A 45 6.02 16.20 5.30
CA SER A 45 5.56 15.13 4.39
C SER A 45 5.71 15.57 2.93
N LEU A 46 5.89 14.61 2.04
CA LEU A 46 5.87 14.77 0.59
C LEU A 46 4.93 13.73 0.00
N GLU A 47 3.89 14.20 -0.69
CA GLU A 47 2.95 13.36 -1.43
C GLU A 47 3.21 13.45 -2.94
N LEU A 48 2.75 12.45 -3.70
CA LEU A 48 2.80 12.53 -5.16
C LEU A 48 1.95 13.70 -5.70
N ASP A 49 0.83 14.01 -5.05
CA ASP A 49 -0.08 15.07 -5.49
C ASP A 49 0.57 16.47 -5.46
N ASP A 50 1.51 16.70 -4.54
CA ASP A 50 2.30 17.93 -4.44
C ASP A 50 3.14 18.21 -5.70
N LEU A 51 3.44 17.17 -6.49
CA LEU A 51 4.27 17.23 -7.69
C LEU A 51 3.47 17.28 -8.99
N ARG A 52 2.13 17.26 -8.94
CA ARG A 52 1.27 17.29 -10.14
C ARG A 52 1.47 18.57 -10.94
N GLY A 53 1.27 18.48 -12.26
CA GLY A 53 1.48 19.59 -13.19
C GLY A 53 2.95 19.87 -13.55
N GLN A 54 3.89 19.13 -12.97
CA GLN A 54 5.32 19.23 -13.25
C GLN A 54 5.83 17.93 -13.89
N ILE A 55 6.81 18.02 -14.79
CA ILE A 55 7.53 16.85 -15.31
C ILE A 55 8.65 16.53 -14.33
N VAL A 56 8.56 15.39 -13.64
CA VAL A 56 9.49 15.00 -12.59
C VAL A 56 10.05 13.60 -12.82
N VAL A 57 11.25 13.35 -12.31
CA VAL A 57 11.88 12.02 -12.28
C VAL A 57 12.05 11.63 -10.82
N ILE A 58 11.50 10.48 -10.44
CA ILE A 58 11.59 9.94 -9.08
C ILE A 58 12.70 8.90 -9.04
N VAL A 59 13.66 9.08 -8.14
CA VAL A 59 14.81 8.20 -7.97
C VAL A 59 14.88 7.75 -6.51
N PHE A 60 14.77 6.44 -6.27
CA PHE A 60 14.96 5.85 -4.95
C PHE A 60 16.43 5.49 -4.75
N LEU A 61 17.07 6.12 -3.76
CA LEU A 61 18.48 5.92 -3.42
C LEU A 61 18.59 5.34 -2.00
N GLY A 62 19.58 4.50 -1.75
CA GLY A 62 19.83 3.92 -0.43
C GLY A 62 21.31 3.60 -0.21
N TYR A 63 21.77 3.69 1.03
CA TYR A 63 23.10 3.26 1.47
C TYR A 63 22.94 1.93 2.24
N ASN A 64 23.83 0.96 1.99
CA ASN A 64 23.82 -0.37 2.62
C ASN A 64 24.66 -0.40 3.88
#